data_AF-A0A263HD33-F1
#
_entry.id   AF-A0A263HD33-F1
#
_cell.length_a   1.000
_cell.length_b   1.000
_cell.length_c   1.000
_cell.angle_alpha   90.00
_cell.angle_beta   90.00
_cell.angle_gamma   90.00
#
_symmetry.space_group_name_H-M   'P 1'
#
loop_
_entity.id
_entity.type
_entity.pdbx_description
1 polymer ?
#
loop_
_entity_poly.entity_id
_entity_poly.type
_entity_poly.pdbx_seq_one_letter_code
_entity_poly.pdbx_strand_id
1 'polypeptide(L)'
;MAKEQQDSEQQDEVKAETQDEVKAETQDETAENTSDVLVEGGEVINPIAYAVTLRAIHPQASYGRCGYRFNKESAVEIPVENLTGEQVIMLAEDPWLELIPICDK
;
A
#
# COMPACT_ATOMS: atom_id res chain seq x y z
N MET A 1 39.92 -53.46 2.31
CA MET A 1 39.98 -52.14 2.96
C MET A 1 38.64 -51.96 3.68
N ALA A 2 38.68 -51.69 4.98
CA ALA A 2 37.52 -51.55 5.86
C ALA A 2 37.58 -50.18 6.57
N LYS A 3 36.39 -49.67 6.95
CA LYS A 3 35.99 -48.56 7.86
C LYS A 3 34.93 -47.69 7.16
N GLU A 4 33.63 -47.84 7.45
CA GLU A 4 32.88 -47.24 8.57
C GLU A 4 33.13 -45.73 8.72
N GLN A 5 32.11 -44.88 8.46
CA GLN A 5 31.34 -44.18 9.50
C GLN A 5 30.24 -43.27 8.93
N GLN A 6 29.14 -43.21 9.68
CA GLN A 6 27.98 -42.32 9.57
C GLN A 6 28.32 -40.87 9.88
N ASP A 7 27.54 -39.95 9.31
CA ASP A 7 27.28 -38.60 9.81
C ASP A 7 25.89 -38.22 9.23
N SER A 8 24.78 -38.54 9.92
CA SER A 8 24.00 -37.65 10.80
C SER A 8 24.27 -36.15 10.58
N GLU A 9 23.25 -35.39 10.16
CA GLU A 9 22.62 -34.30 10.95
C GLU A 9 21.70 -33.40 10.09
N GLN A 10 20.42 -33.34 10.49
CA GLN A 10 19.50 -32.19 10.55
C GLN A 10 19.18 -31.43 9.23
N GLN A 11 18.06 -31.72 8.55
CA GLN A 11 16.72 -31.11 8.76
C GLN A 11 16.75 -29.68 9.33
N ASP A 12 16.39 -28.70 8.49
CA ASP A 12 15.72 -27.48 8.94
C ASP A 12 14.75 -26.99 7.83
N GLU A 13 13.56 -27.56 7.84
CA GLU A 13 12.37 -27.00 7.19
C GLU A 13 11.82 -25.90 8.10
N VAL A 14 12.18 -24.64 7.88
CA VAL A 14 11.46 -23.52 8.53
C VAL A 14 10.33 -23.05 7.63
N LYS A 15 9.20 -23.74 7.82
CA LYS A 15 7.86 -23.28 7.47
C LYS A 15 7.55 -22.04 8.30
N ALA A 16 7.68 -20.85 7.71
CA ALA A 16 7.19 -19.62 8.32
C ALA A 16 5.66 -19.51 8.09
N GLU A 17 4.89 -20.21 8.92
CA GLU A 17 3.54 -19.77 9.26
C GLU A 17 3.67 -18.59 10.21
N THR A 18 3.13 -17.43 9.84
CA THR A 18 2.79 -16.40 10.81
C THR A 18 1.36 -16.00 10.53
N GLN A 19 0.47 -16.67 11.25
CA GLN A 19 -0.84 -16.14 11.59
C GLN A 19 -0.59 -14.92 12.48
N ASP A 20 -1.04 -13.75 12.07
CA ASP A 20 -1.21 -12.62 12.97
C ASP A 20 -2.68 -12.20 12.86
N GLU A 21 -3.46 -12.78 13.77
CA GLU A 21 -4.82 -12.39 14.09
C GLU A 21 -4.72 -11.10 14.92
N VAL A 22 -4.90 -9.94 14.28
CA VAL A 22 -5.13 -8.69 15.01
C VAL A 22 -6.59 -8.30 14.85
N LYS A 23 -7.37 -8.72 15.84
CA LYS A 23 -8.71 -8.20 16.12
C LYS A 23 -8.57 -7.03 17.10
N ALA A 24 -8.83 -5.81 16.63
CA ALA A 24 -9.20 -4.66 17.45
C ALA A 24 -10.08 -3.77 16.55
N GLU A 25 -11.41 -3.93 16.65
CA GLU A 25 -12.30 -3.15 17.52
C GLU A 25 -12.59 -1.77 16.91
N THR A 26 -13.82 -1.67 16.41
CA THR A 26 -14.48 -0.48 15.90
C THR A 26 -14.44 0.65 16.93
N GLN A 27 -13.85 1.78 16.55
CA GLN A 27 -14.24 3.08 17.08
C GLN A 27 -14.67 3.95 15.90
N ASP A 28 -16.00 4.10 15.85
CA ASP A 28 -16.70 5.24 15.29
C ASP A 28 -16.10 6.52 15.90
N GLU A 29 -15.71 7.48 15.07
CA GLU A 29 -16.22 8.85 15.12
C GLU A 29 -15.39 9.74 14.19
N THR A 30 -16.11 10.55 13.43
CA THR A 30 -15.65 11.68 12.63
C THR A 30 -14.90 11.35 11.34
N ALA A 31 -15.72 11.05 10.32
CA ALA A 31 -15.44 11.45 8.95
C ALA A 31 -15.29 12.98 8.88
N GLU A 32 -14.16 13.52 9.34
CA GLU A 32 -13.73 14.85 8.92
C GLU A 32 -13.28 14.71 7.48
N ASN A 33 -14.20 15.13 6.62
CA ASN A 33 -14.03 15.38 5.22
C ASN A 33 -12.78 16.27 5.04
N THR A 34 -11.62 15.66 4.80
CA THR A 34 -10.38 16.38 4.47
C THR A 34 -10.39 16.73 2.98
N SER A 35 -11.50 17.28 2.50
CA SER A 35 -11.60 17.90 1.17
C SER A 35 -11.54 19.43 1.26
N ASP A 36 -10.89 19.98 2.28
CA ASP A 36 -10.73 21.42 2.46
C ASP A 36 -9.24 21.80 2.55
N VAL A 37 -8.44 21.36 1.57
CA VAL A 37 -7.32 22.20 1.15
C VAL A 37 -7.93 23.31 0.27
N LEU A 38 -8.51 24.30 0.94
CA LEU A 38 -9.00 25.54 0.32
C LEU A 38 -7.77 26.33 -0.16
N VAL A 39 -7.30 26.02 -1.37
CA VAL A 39 -6.51 26.97 -2.16
C VAL A 39 -7.47 28.09 -2.53
N GLU A 40 -7.33 29.27 -1.91
CA GLU A 40 -8.16 30.45 -2.20
C GLU A 40 -8.23 30.69 -3.72
N GLY A 41 -9.38 30.35 -4.33
CA GLY A 41 -9.70 30.64 -5.73
C GLY A 41 -9.71 29.45 -6.71
N GLY A 42 -9.52 28.20 -6.26
CA GLY A 42 -9.62 27.01 -7.12
C GLY A 42 -10.96 26.29 -6.94
N GLU A 43 -11.62 25.93 -8.04
CA GLU A 43 -12.74 24.98 -8.02
C GLU A 43 -12.30 23.71 -7.27
N VAL A 44 -13.01 23.36 -6.19
CA VAL A 44 -12.70 22.16 -5.40
C VAL A 44 -13.03 20.97 -6.26
N ILE A 45 -11.99 20.37 -6.84
CA ILE A 45 -12.13 19.13 -7.58
C ILE A 45 -12.27 18.02 -6.54
N ASN A 46 -13.47 17.46 -6.39
CA ASN A 46 -13.72 16.30 -5.54
C ASN A 46 -13.45 15.02 -6.33
N PRO A 47 -12.32 14.33 -6.13
CA PRO A 47 -12.05 13.07 -6.81
C PRO A 47 -13.01 11.97 -6.35
N ILE A 48 -13.38 11.09 -7.28
CA ILE A 48 -14.13 9.86 -7.00
C ILE A 48 -13.19 8.68 -6.69
N ALA A 49 -11.94 8.76 -7.17
CA ALA A 49 -10.91 7.77 -6.92
C ALA A 49 -9.50 8.37 -7.13
N TYR A 50 -8.47 7.63 -6.75
CA TYR A 50 -7.07 7.93 -7.06
C TYR A 50 -6.46 6.81 -7.88
N ALA A 51 -5.84 7.14 -9.02
CA ALA A 51 -4.97 6.24 -9.74
C ALA A 51 -3.55 6.36 -9.17
N VAL A 52 -3.00 5.25 -8.70
CA VAL A 52 -1.65 5.22 -8.11
C VAL A 52 -0.75 4.26 -8.88
N THR A 53 0.39 4.76 -9.34
CA THR A 53 1.37 3.98 -10.13
C THR A 53 2.74 4.01 -9.47
N LEU A 54 3.49 2.90 -9.55
CA LEU A 54 4.88 2.87 -9.09
C LEU A 54 5.78 3.56 -10.11
N ARG A 55 6.49 4.60 -9.68
CA ARG A 55 7.43 5.33 -10.53
C ARG A 55 8.60 4.43 -10.96
N ALA A 56 9.12 4.72 -12.16
CA ALA A 56 10.22 3.96 -12.74
C ALA A 56 11.50 3.96 -11.88
N ILE A 57 11.71 5.01 -11.08
CA ILE A 57 12.88 5.19 -10.20
C ILE A 57 12.96 4.17 -9.06
N HIS A 58 11.86 3.49 -8.73
CA HIS A 58 11.89 2.46 -7.71
C HIS A 58 12.72 1.26 -8.19
N PRO A 59 13.65 0.73 -7.38
CA PRO A 59 14.54 -0.35 -7.80
C PRO A 59 13.79 -1.67 -8.08
N GLN A 60 12.66 -1.91 -7.39
CA GLN A 60 11.88 -3.14 -7.55
C GLN A 60 10.72 -2.94 -8.53
N ALA A 61 10.23 -4.06 -9.09
CA ALA A 61 9.06 -4.09 -9.97
C ALA A 61 7.73 -3.86 -9.22
N SER A 62 7.70 -4.10 -7.91
CA SER A 62 6.53 -3.84 -7.06
C SER A 62 6.91 -3.12 -5.77
N TYR A 63 5.95 -2.37 -5.23
CA TYR A 63 6.09 -1.66 -3.96
C TYR A 63 4.75 -1.70 -3.20
N GLY A 64 4.82 -1.87 -1.88
CA GLY A 64 3.63 -1.97 -1.03
C GLY A 64 3.48 -0.75 -0.12
N ARG A 65 2.29 -0.14 -0.10
CA ARG A 65 1.99 1.01 0.77
C ARG A 65 0.50 1.08 1.07
N CYS A 66 0.14 1.48 2.30
CA CYS A 66 -1.25 1.63 2.76
C CYS A 66 -2.14 0.39 2.48
N GLY A 67 -1.58 -0.82 2.51
CA GLY A 67 -2.31 -2.07 2.23
C GLY A 67 -2.44 -2.44 0.74
N TYR A 68 -1.95 -1.60 -0.17
CA TYR A 68 -1.97 -1.83 -1.61
C TYR A 68 -0.60 -2.22 -2.15
N ARG A 69 -0.57 -2.86 -3.31
CA ARG A 69 0.66 -3.22 -4.03
C ARG A 69 0.63 -2.61 -5.43
N PHE A 70 1.59 -1.73 -5.69
CA PHE A 70 1.73 -0.99 -6.93
C PHE A 70 2.83 -1.59 -7.80
N ASN A 71 2.68 -1.42 -9.11
CA ASN A 71 3.64 -1.87 -10.12
C ASN A 71 3.85 -0.76 -11.17
N LYS A 72 4.81 -0.96 -12.07
CA LYS A 72 5.20 0.03 -13.09
C LYS A 72 4.36 -0.03 -14.36
N GLU A 73 3.56 -1.09 -14.52
CA GLU A 73 2.86 -1.41 -15.77
C GLU A 73 1.45 -0.83 -15.79
N SER A 74 0.76 -0.90 -14.65
CA SER A 74 -0.64 -0.51 -14.52
C SER A 74 -0.88 0.29 -13.24
N ALA A 75 -1.67 1.36 -13.37
CA ALA A 75 -2.17 2.10 -12.23
C ALA A 75 -3.16 1.26 -11.42
N VAL A 76 -3.09 1.38 -10.10
CA VAL A 76 -4.08 0.83 -9.19
C VAL A 76 -5.08 1.93 -8.87
N GLU A 77 -6.33 1.72 -9.26
CA GLU A 77 -7.43 2.65 -8.98
C GLU A 77 -8.01 2.35 -7.60
N ILE A 78 -7.98 3.35 -6.71
CA ILE A 78 -8.47 3.23 -5.35
C ILE A 78 -9.60 4.24 -5.13
N PRO A 79 -10.84 3.79 -4.88
CA PRO A 79 -11.95 4.67 -4.53
C PRO A 79 -11.63 5.54 -3.32
N VAL A 80 -12.10 6.79 -3.30
CA VAL A 80 -11.84 7.70 -2.16
C VAL A 80 -12.42 7.19 -0.84
N GLU A 81 -13.51 6.43 -0.89
CA GLU A 81 -14.11 5.77 0.28
C GLU A 81 -13.20 4.73 0.95
N ASN A 82 -12.22 4.20 0.21
CA ASN A 82 -11.28 3.20 0.70
C ASN A 82 -9.97 3.82 1.23
N LEU A 83 -9.84 5.15 1.17
CA LEU A 83 -8.67 5.87 1.66
C LEU A 83 -9.06 6.87 2.73
N THR A 84 -8.31 6.89 3.83
CA THR A 84 -8.39 8.00 4.78
C THR A 84 -7.61 9.21 4.24
N GLY A 85 -7.92 10.41 4.71
CA GLY A 85 -7.17 11.62 4.33
C GLY A 85 -5.66 11.49 4.57
N GLU A 86 -5.26 10.88 5.68
CA GLU A 86 -3.86 10.59 5.99
C GLU A 86 -3.22 9.62 4.97
N GLN A 87 -3.96 8.59 4.53
CA GLN A 87 -3.46 7.67 3.50
C GLN A 87 -3.27 8.37 2.16
N VAL A 88 -4.17 9.28 1.79
CA VAL A 88 -4.02 10.10 0.58
C VAL A 88 -2.75 10.94 0.66
N ILE A 89 -2.53 11.63 1.79
CA ILE A 89 -1.32 12.44 2.01
C ILE A 89 -0.07 11.57 1.93
N MET A 90 -0.04 10.43 2.65
CA MET A 90 1.09 9.50 2.63
C MET A 90 1.41 8.97 1.22
N LEU A 91 0.40 8.68 0.40
CA LEU A 91 0.59 8.22 -0.98
C LEU A 91 1.05 9.35 -1.90
N ALA A 92 0.57 10.58 -1.68
CA ALA A 92 0.95 11.76 -2.47
C ALA A 92 2.38 12.24 -2.17
N GLU A 93 2.84 12.13 -0.93
CA GLU A 93 4.19 12.49 -0.51
C GLU A 93 5.24 11.39 -0.76
N ASP A 94 4.80 10.17 -1.10
CA ASP A 94 5.71 9.06 -1.34
C ASP A 94 6.55 9.31 -2.62
N PRO A 95 7.89 9.30 -2.52
CA PRO A 95 8.75 9.64 -3.67
C PRO A 95 8.71 8.59 -4.77
N TRP A 96 8.28 7.36 -4.46
CA TRP A 96 8.22 6.24 -5.38
C TRP A 96 6.85 6.08 -6.03
N LEU A 97 5.81 6.74 -5.52
CA LEU A 97 4.46 6.66 -6.08
C LEU A 97 4.10 7.91 -6.85
N GLU A 98 3.25 7.73 -7.85
CA GLU A 98 2.57 8.82 -8.55
C GLU A 98 1.07 8.64 -8.30
N LEU A 99 0.47 9.64 -7.65
CA LEU A 99 -0.94 9.67 -7.30
C LEU A 99 -1.66 10.72 -8.16
N ILE A 100 -2.67 10.28 -8.90
CA ILE A 100 -3.44 11.11 -9.82
C ILE A 100 -4.92 11.05 -9.41
N PRO A 101 -5.57 12.19 -9.10
CA PRO A 101 -7.00 12.23 -8.80
C PRO A 101 -7.83 11.91 -10.05
N ILE A 102 -8.82 11.04 -9.91
CA ILE A 102 -9.83 10.73 -10.93
C ILE A 102 -11.12 11.44 -10.54
N CYS A 103 -11.67 12.22 -11.46
CA CYS A 103 -12.90 13.00 -11.24
C CYS A 103 -13.98 12.54 -12.20
N ASP A 104 -15.23 12.57 -11.75
CA ASP A 104 -16.36 12.33 -12.65
C ASP A 104 -16.48 13.47 -13.67
N LYS A 105 -17.04 13.17 -14.85
CA LYS A 105 -17.14 14.12 -15.97
C LYS A 105 -18.35 15.04 -15.88
#